data_AF-A0A645G5M2-F1
#
_entry.id   AF-A0A645G5M2-F1
#
_cell.length_a   1.000
_cell.length_b   1.000
_cell.length_c   1.000
_cell.angle_alpha   90.00
_cell.angle_beta   90.00
_cell.angle_gamma   90.00
#
_symmetry.space_group_name_H-M   'P 1'
#
loop_
_entity.id
_entity.type
_entity.pdbx_description
1 polymer ?
#
loop_
_entity_poly.entity_id
_entity_poly.type
_entity_poly.pdbx_seq_one_letter_code
_entity_poly.pdbx_strand_id
1 'polypeptide(L)' 'MVFFSIEDSSIDGKLIVDEFYKNGIKINPPENGEFRFVTNYWVNKEHIVRCVDILKELLNVK' A
#
# COMPACT_ATOMS: atom_id res chain seq x y z
N MET A 1 10.54 -6.91 -4.65
CA MET A 1 10.23 -6.37 -3.31
C MET A 1 10.49 -4.88 -3.36
N VAL A 2 9.58 -4.07 -2.83
CA VAL A 2 9.69 -2.60 -2.83
C VAL A 2 9.48 -2.13 -1.40
N PHE A 3 10.41 -1.31 -0.91
CA PHE A 3 10.33 -0.63 0.37
C PHE A 3 9.98 0.83 0.13
N PHE A 4 9.12 1.37 0.98
CA PHE A 4 8.72 2.78 0.89
C PHE A 4 8.24 3.28 2.25
N SER A 5 8.39 4.58 2.47
CA SER A 5 7.85 5.28 3.63
C SER A 5 6.78 6.25 3.17
N ILE A 6 5.81 6.48 4.05
CA ILE A 6 4.80 7.54 3.94
C ILE A 6 4.83 8.45 5.17
N GLU A 7 5.94 8.46 5.92
CA GLU A 7 6.11 9.32 7.11
C GLU A 7 5.97 10.82 6.79
N ASP A 8 6.31 11.23 5.56
CA ASP A 8 6.10 12.60 5.09
C ASP A 8 4.62 12.91 4.77
N SER A 9 3.73 11.91 4.83
CA SER A 9 2.29 12.08 4.69
C SER A 9 1.62 12.20 6.06
N SER A 10 0.52 12.95 6.15
CA SER A 10 -0.30 13.03 7.36
C SER A 10 -1.20 11.79 7.58
N ILE A 11 -0.96 10.70 6.85
CA ILE A 11 -1.83 9.53 6.80
C ILE A 11 -1.32 8.45 7.76
N ASP A 12 -2.23 7.94 8.59
CA ASP A 12 -1.96 6.81 9.47
C ASP A 12 -1.69 5.54 8.64
N GLY A 13 -0.56 4.88 8.87
CA GLY A 13 -0.21 3.64 8.21
C GLY A 13 -1.24 2.51 8.43
N LYS A 14 -1.97 2.53 9.56
CA LYS A 14 -3.09 1.59 9.78
C LYS A 14 -4.23 1.82 8.79
N LEU A 15 -4.53 3.07 8.44
CA LEU A 15 -5.57 3.40 7.45
C LEU A 15 -5.22 2.79 6.09
N ILE A 16 -3.94 2.84 5.70
CA ILE A 16 -3.46 2.22 4.45
C ILE A 16 -3.70 0.71 4.47
N VAL A 17 -3.32 0.03 5.55
CA VAL A 17 -3.54 -1.43 5.68
C VAL A 17 -5.02 -1.79 5.57
N ASP A 18 -5.87 -1.06 6.30
CA ASP A 18 -7.31 -1.28 6.30
C ASP A 18 -7.93 -1.05 4.91
N GLU A 19 -7.49 -0.01 4.19
CA GLU A 19 -8.02 0.31 2.86
C GLU A 19 -7.59 -0.71 1.79
N PHE A 20 -6.35 -1.16 1.82
CA PHE A 20 -5.90 -2.25 0.96
C PHE A 20 -6.71 -3.53 1.24
N TYR A 21 -6.97 -3.83 2.51
CA TYR A 21 -7.76 -5.00 2.91
C TYR A 21 -9.21 -4.94 2.40
N LYS A 22 -9.87 -3.78 2.49
CA LYS A 22 -11.21 -3.57 1.90
C LYS A 22 -11.24 -3.82 0.39
N ASN A 23 -10.14 -3.54 -0.30
CA ASN A 23 -9.96 -3.78 -1.72
C ASN A 23 -9.51 -5.21 -2.06
N GLY A 24 -9.51 -6.12 -1.07
CA GLY A 24 -9.14 -7.52 -1.26
C GLY A 24 -7.64 -7.79 -1.33
N ILE A 25 -6.80 -6.82 -0.93
CA ILE A 25 -5.34 -6.91 -1.00
C ILE A 25 -4.78 -6.92 0.41
N LYS A 26 -4.13 -8.02 0.79
CA LYS A 26 -3.49 -8.13 2.11
C LYS A 26 -2.06 -7.62 2.05
N ILE A 27 -1.76 -6.57 2.81
CA ILE A 27 -0.40 -6.04 3.00
C ILE A 27 0.02 -6.15 4.45
N ASN A 28 1.33 -6.01 4.71
CA ASN A 28 1.83 -5.93 6.07
C ASN A 28 1.74 -4.48 6.58
N PRO A 29 1.51 -4.26 7.88
CA PRO A 29 1.70 -2.96 8.49
C PRO A 29 3.15 -2.49 8.36
N PRO A 30 3.42 -1.18 8.50
CA PRO A 30 4.78 -0.68 8.46
C PRO A 30 5.58 -1.20 9.67
N GLU A 31 6.83 -1.58 9.43
CA GLU A 31 7.80 -1.96 10.45
C GLU A 31 8.82 -0.82 10.56
N ASN A 32 8.94 -0.18 11.72
CA ASN A 32 9.81 1.00 11.93
C ASN A 32 9.56 2.13 10.90
N GLY A 33 8.30 2.41 10.56
CA GLY A 33 7.93 3.48 9.62
C GLY A 33 8.00 3.08 8.13
N GLU A 34 8.49 1.88 7.82
CA GLU A 34 8.69 1.44 6.45
C GLU A 34 7.71 0.32 6.05
N PHE A 35 7.08 0.50 4.89
CA PHE A 35 6.23 -0.51 4.25
C PHE A 35 7.05 -1.40 3.34
N ARG A 36 6.55 -2.64 3.15
CA ARG A 36 7.15 -3.60 2.23
C ARG A 36 6.11 -4.29 1.35
N PHE A 37 6.16 -4.02 0.05
CA PHE A 37 5.40 -4.78 -0.94
C PHE A 37 6.23 -5.91 -1.54
N VAL A 38 5.63 -7.10 -1.56
CA VAL A 38 6.23 -8.33 -2.08
C VAL A 38 5.31 -8.91 -3.15
N THR A 39 5.86 -9.10 -4.34
CA THR A 39 5.19 -9.80 -5.42
C THR A 39 5.45 -11.29 -5.32
N ASN A 40 4.52 -12.10 -5.79
CA ASN A 40 4.70 -13.54 -5.95
C ASN A 40 4.27 -13.95 -7.38
N TYR A 41 4.34 -15.24 -7.70
CA TYR A 41 4.03 -15.78 -9.02
C TYR A 41 2.64 -15.37 -9.57
N TRP A 42 1.67 -15.12 -8.70
CA TRP A 42 0.29 -14.78 -9.05
C TRP A 42 0.03 -13.28 -9.19
N VAL A 43 1.06 -12.44 -8.99
CA VAL A 43 0.94 -10.99 -9.13
C VAL A 43 1.34 -10.59 -10.55
N ASN A 44 0.36 -10.15 -11.35
CA ASN A 44 0.57 -9.62 -12.68
C ASN A 44 0.65 -8.07 -12.66
N LYS A 45 0.82 -7.48 -13.85
CA LYS A 45 0.96 -6.03 -14.00
C LYS A 45 -0.30 -5.29 -13.55
N GLU A 46 -1.47 -5.82 -13.86
CA GLU A 46 -2.76 -5.23 -13.54
C GLU A 46 -2.96 -5.14 -12.01
N HIS A 47 -2.55 -6.18 -11.28
CA HIS A 47 -2.54 -6.16 -9.81
C HIS A 47 -1.61 -5.06 -9.26
N ILE A 48 -0.43 -4.87 -9.86
CA ILE A 48 0.49 -3.81 -9.46
C ILE A 48 -0.11 -2.43 -9.71
N VAL A 49 -0.70 -2.21 -10.89
CA VAL A 49 -1.37 -0.94 -11.20
C VAL A 49 -2.50 -0.67 -10.21
N ARG A 50 -3.31 -1.68 -9.86
CA ARG A 50 -4.37 -1.54 -8.85
C ARG A 50 -3.83 -1.12 -7.47
N CYS A 51 -2.73 -1.72 -7.01
CA CYS A 51 -2.09 -1.31 -5.75
C CYS A 51 -1.64 0.16 -5.78
N VAL A 52 -1.06 0.60 -6.90
CA VAL A 52 -0.61 1.99 -7.08
C VAL A 52 -1.80 2.95 -7.10
N ASP A 53 -2.90 2.60 -7.76
CA ASP A 53 -4.09 3.45 -7.84
C ASP A 53 -4.76 3.63 -6.47
N ILE A 54 -4.91 2.54 -5.69
CA ILE A 54 -5.42 2.62 -4.30
C ILE A 54 -4.53 3.54 -3.46
N LEU A 55 -3.21 3.40 -3.57
CA LEU A 55 -2.28 4.23 -2.80
C LEU A 55 -2.37 5.71 -3.24
N LYS A 56 -2.50 5.99 -4.53
CA LYS A 56 -2.70 7.35 -5.03
C LYS A 56 -4.02 7.96 -4.54
N GLU A 57 -5.10 7.20 -4.53
CA GLU A 57 -6.40 7.64 -4.02
C GLU A 57 -6.31 8.03 -2.54
N LEU A 58 -5.59 7.23 -1.73
CA LEU A 58 -5.32 7.51 -0.33
C LEU A 58 -4.45 8.75 -0.11
N LEU A 59 -3.42 8.95 -0.91
CA LEU A 59 -2.51 10.09 -0.79
C LEU A 59 -3.10 11.40 -1.34
N ASN A 60 -4.04 11.33 -2.28
CA ASN A 60 -4.71 12.49 -2.89
C ASN A 60 -5.98 12.93 -2.15
N VAL A 61 -6.05 12.75 -0.84
CA VAL A 61 -7.11 13.38 -0.03
C VAL A 61 -6.94 14.90 -0.12
N LYS A 62 -7.91 15.55 -0.75
CA LYS A 62 -8.08 17.01 -0.80
C LYS A 62 -8.21 17.62 0.58
#